data_AF-A0A174TYW5-F1
#
_entry.id   AF-A0A174TYW5-F1
#
_cell.length_a   1.000
_cell.length_b   1.000
_cell.length_c   1.000
_cell.angle_alpha   90.00
_cell.angle_beta   90.00
_cell.angle_gamma   90.00
#
_symmetry.space_group_name_H-M   'P 1'
#
loop_
_entity.id
_entity.type
_entity.pdbx_description
1 polymer ?
#
loop_
_entity_poly.entity_id
_entity_poly.type
_entity_poly.pdbx_seq_one_letter_code
_entity_poly.pdbx_strand_id
1 'polypeptide(L)'
;MEDLNLKGIAGGLHFGKGIQDNGYGQFLSMLGYKLEERGKYLIKVDRYFASSKICSVCGHKKKELALSERIYLCECGNRMDRDVNAAINILKEGKRIYKKCA
;
A
#
# COMPACT_ATOMS: atom_id res chain seq x y z
N MET A 1 0.65 6.10 -0.97
CA MET A 1 1.32 5.18 -0.01
C MET A 1 0.26 4.64 0.93
N GLU A 2 0.29 3.38 1.33
CA GLU A 2 -0.76 2.81 2.20
C GLU A 2 -0.66 3.34 3.63
N ASP A 3 -1.82 3.61 4.25
CA ASP A 3 -1.86 4.03 5.65
C ASP A 3 -1.62 2.84 6.60
N LEU A 4 -0.40 2.72 7.08
CA LEU A 4 -0.02 1.66 8.01
C LEU A 4 -0.34 2.08 9.46
N ASN A 5 -1.07 1.26 10.19
CA ASN A 5 -1.34 1.43 11.62
C ASN A 5 -0.14 0.90 12.38
N LEU A 6 0.89 1.73 12.44
CA LEU A 6 2.13 1.42 13.12
C LEU A 6 1.90 0.98 14.57
N LYS A 7 0.89 1.53 15.26
CA LYS A 7 0.54 1.15 16.64
C LYS A 7 -0.06 -0.27 16.72
N GLY A 8 -0.95 -0.60 15.80
CA GLY A 8 -1.61 -1.91 15.76
C GLY A 8 -0.66 -3.04 15.37
N ILE A 9 0.29 -2.78 14.46
CA ILE A 9 1.30 -3.78 14.09
C ILE A 9 2.41 -3.88 15.14
N ALA A 10 2.75 -2.78 15.84
CA ALA A 10 3.65 -2.79 17.00
C ALA A 10 3.07 -3.58 18.20
N GLY A 11 1.74 -3.62 18.36
CA GLY A 11 1.05 -4.34 19.44
C GLY A 11 0.74 -5.82 19.16
N GLY A 12 1.05 -6.33 17.96
CA GLY A 12 0.82 -7.73 17.60
C GLY A 12 1.90 -8.65 18.20
N LEU A 13 1.47 -9.74 18.86
CA LEU A 13 2.28 -10.74 19.56
C LEU A 13 3.48 -11.33 18.79
N HIS A 14 3.56 -11.15 17.47
CA HIS A 14 4.63 -11.69 16.61
C HIS A 14 5.36 -10.67 15.71
N PHE A 15 4.95 -9.39 15.69
CA PHE A 15 5.52 -8.37 14.78
C PHE A 15 5.99 -7.09 15.48
N GLY A 16 5.77 -6.97 16.80
CA GLY A 16 6.07 -5.76 17.55
C GLY A 16 7.52 -5.31 17.53
N LYS A 17 8.45 -6.27 17.71
CA LYS A 17 9.90 -5.99 17.78
C LYS A 17 10.46 -5.55 16.43
N GLY A 18 10.10 -6.25 15.34
CA GLY A 18 10.57 -5.92 14.00
C GLY A 18 10.14 -4.53 13.50
N ILE A 19 8.98 -4.01 13.91
CA ILE A 19 8.48 -2.73 13.37
C ILE A 19 9.02 -1.52 14.12
N GLN A 20 9.28 -1.65 15.43
CA GLN A 20 10.01 -0.63 16.18
C GLN A 20 11.46 -0.51 15.67
N ASP A 21 12.10 -1.64 15.37
CA ASP A 21 13.47 -1.67 14.83
C ASP A 21 13.56 -1.16 13.39
N ASN A 22 12.49 -1.25 12.60
CA ASN A 22 12.48 -0.82 11.19
C ASN A 22 12.25 0.69 10.95
N GLY A 23 12.11 1.50 12.00
CA GLY A 23 12.12 2.97 11.89
C GLY A 23 11.02 3.58 11.01
N TYR A 24 9.90 2.88 10.81
CA TYR A 24 8.90 3.23 9.78
C TYR A 24 8.26 4.61 9.98
N GLY A 25 8.07 5.03 11.23
CA GLY A 25 7.60 6.38 11.56
C GLY A 25 8.60 7.46 11.17
N GLN A 26 9.89 7.22 11.40
CA GLN A 26 10.96 8.14 11.00
C GLN A 26 11.09 8.19 9.47
N PHE A 27 11.01 7.04 8.79
CA PHE A 27 10.97 6.98 7.34
C PHE A 27 9.83 7.82 6.75
N LEU A 28 8.62 7.70 7.31
CA LEU A 28 7.47 8.49 6.87
C LEU A 28 7.66 10.00 7.11
N SER A 29 8.22 10.37 8.26
CA SER A 29 8.57 11.76 8.55
C SER A 29 9.58 12.30 7.53
N MET A 30 10.64 11.52 7.27
CA MET A 30 11.68 11.88 6.30
C MET A 30 11.13 12.02 4.88
N LEU A 31 10.32 11.05 4.46
CA LEU A 31 9.69 11.07 3.15
C LEU A 31 8.74 12.28 3.00
N GLY A 32 7.97 12.59 4.04
CA GLY A 32 7.07 13.74 4.07
C GLY A 32 7.80 15.05 3.80
N TYR A 33 8.79 15.38 4.65
CA TYR A 33 9.50 16.66 4.49
C TYR A 33 10.33 16.71 3.20
N LYS A 34 10.90 15.58 2.73
CA LYS A 34 11.63 15.55 1.45
C LYS A 34 10.75 15.71 0.23
N LEU A 35 9.49 15.28 0.29
CA LEU A 35 8.52 15.54 -0.77
C LEU A 35 8.09 17.01 -0.77
N GLU A 36 7.83 17.58 0.41
CA GLU A 36 7.50 19.00 0.58
C GLU A 36 8.61 19.92 0.04
N GLU A 37 9.87 19.64 0.38
CA GLU A 37 11.06 20.34 -0.13
C GLU A 37 11.13 20.37 -1.68
N ARG A 38 10.54 19.36 -2.34
CA ARG A 38 10.49 19.23 -3.81
C ARG A 38 9.16 19.67 -4.42
N GLY A 39 8.26 20.29 -3.64
CA GLY A 39 6.92 20.67 -4.09
C GLY A 39 6.04 19.48 -4.50
N LYS A 40 6.21 18.34 -3.82
CA LYS A 40 5.44 17.09 -4.04
C LYS A 40 4.56 16.78 -2.83
N TYR A 41 3.56 15.93 -3.04
CA TYR A 41 2.58 15.56 -2.02
C TYR A 41 2.76 14.11 -1.58
N LEU A 42 2.74 13.88 -0.26
CA LEU A 42 2.61 12.54 0.30
C LEU A 42 1.13 12.20 0.50
N ILE A 43 0.57 11.40 -0.42
CA ILE A 43 -0.83 10.99 -0.36
C ILE A 43 -0.93 9.61 0.28
N LYS A 44 -1.69 9.54 1.37
CA LYS A 44 -2.03 8.30 2.05
C LYS A 44 -3.31 7.70 1.45
N VAL A 45 -3.24 6.41 1.15
CA VAL A 45 -4.37 5.59 0.71
C VAL A 45 -4.90 4.83 1.91
N ASP A 46 -6.23 4.70 2.01
CA ASP A 46 -6.88 3.99 3.10
C ASP A 46 -6.33 2.57 3.27
N ARG A 47 -6.15 2.16 4.52
CA ARG A 47 -5.53 0.89 4.88
C ARG A 47 -6.36 -0.35 4.60
N TYR A 48 -7.67 -0.18 4.45
CA TYR A 48 -8.63 -1.21 4.08
C TYR A 48 -8.90 -1.22 2.57
N PHE A 49 -8.25 -0.32 1.81
CA PHE A 49 -8.23 -0.41 0.36
C PHE A 49 -7.61 -1.73 -0.06
N ALA A 50 -8.35 -2.53 -0.84
CA ALA A 50 -7.98 -3.88 -1.19
C ALA A 50 -6.93 -3.94 -2.32
N SER A 51 -5.83 -3.19 -2.17
CA SER A 51 -4.77 -2.98 -3.16
C SER A 51 -4.21 -4.30 -3.72
N SER A 52 -4.00 -5.30 -2.86
CA SER A 52 -3.46 -6.60 -3.23
C SER A 52 -4.50 -7.54 -3.86
N LYS A 53 -5.80 -7.39 -3.52
CA LYS A 53 -6.89 -8.25 -4.00
C LYS A 53 -7.52 -7.75 -5.31
N ILE A 54 -7.49 -6.44 -5.56
CA ILE A 54 -7.99 -5.82 -6.81
C ILE A 54 -6.99 -6.10 -7.94
N CYS A 55 -7.47 -6.53 -9.09
CA CYS A 55 -6.62 -6.69 -10.27
C CYS A 55 -6.30 -5.32 -10.84
N SER A 56 -5.02 -4.99 -10.92
CA SER A 56 -4.56 -3.72 -11.49
C SER A 56 -4.87 -3.55 -12.97
N VAL A 57 -5.21 -4.62 -13.68
CA VAL A 57 -5.58 -4.57 -15.11
C VAL A 57 -7.09 -4.39 -15.29
N CYS A 58 -7.91 -5.31 -14.76
CA CYS A 58 -9.36 -5.33 -15.02
C CYS A 58 -10.23 -4.80 -13.87
N GLY A 59 -9.66 -4.51 -12.69
CA GLY A 59 -10.39 -4.02 -11.53
C GLY A 59 -11.17 -5.09 -10.74
N HIS A 60 -11.21 -6.36 -11.19
CA HIS A 60 -11.87 -7.42 -10.45
C HIS A 60 -11.23 -7.62 -9.06
N LYS A 61 -12.04 -7.70 -8.02
CA LYS A 61 -11.60 -7.91 -6.63
C LYS A 61 -11.74 -9.37 -6.26
N LYS A 62 -10.62 -10.03 -5.96
CA LYS A 62 -10.64 -11.39 -5.39
C LYS A 62 -11.35 -11.41 -4.04
N LYS A 63 -12.07 -12.49 -3.77
CA LYS A 63 -12.62 -12.80 -2.43
C LYS A 63 -11.46 -13.08 -1.46
N GLU A 64 -10.64 -14.06 -1.80
CA GLU A 64 -9.49 -14.49 -1.01
C GLU A 64 -8.16 -14.35 -1.76
N LEU A 65 -7.12 -14.07 -0.98
CA LEU A 65 -5.73 -14.05 -1.40
C LEU A 65 -4.86 -14.25 -0.16
N ALA A 66 -4.18 -15.39 -0.08
CA ALA A 66 -3.35 -15.74 1.05
C ALA A 66 -2.04 -14.95 1.06
N LEU A 67 -1.49 -14.71 2.26
CA LEU A 67 -0.21 -14.00 2.41
C LEU A 67 0.97 -14.74 1.77
N SER A 68 0.89 -16.06 1.67
CA SER A 68 1.89 -16.91 0.98
C SER A 68 1.83 -16.78 -0.55
N GLU A 69 0.72 -16.31 -1.13
CA GLU A 69 0.59 -16.11 -2.58
C GLU A 69 1.37 -14.85 -2.99
N ARG A 70 2.60 -15.04 -3.49
CA ARG A 70 3.46 -13.94 -3.97
C ARG A 70 3.20 -13.58 -5.44
N ILE A 71 2.62 -14.48 -6.22
CA ILE A 71 2.20 -14.21 -7.60
C ILE A 71 0.70 -13.96 -7.63
N TYR A 72 0.31 -12.79 -8.14
CA TYR A 72 -1.07 -12.45 -8.42
C TYR A 72 -1.50 -13.04 -9.77
N LEU A 73 -2.53 -13.88 -9.75
CA LEU A 73 -3.15 -14.48 -10.94
C LEU A 73 -4.61 -14.02 -11.03
N CYS A 74 -5.01 -13.46 -12.17
CA CYS A 74 -6.38 -13.02 -12.42
C CYS A 74 -7.03 -13.81 -13.55
N GLU A 75 -8.36 -13.96 -13.49
CA GLU A 75 -9.17 -14.57 -14.55
C GLU A 75 -9.08 -13.79 -15.87
N CYS A 76 -8.76 -12.49 -15.84
CA CYS A 76 -8.52 -11.70 -17.06
C CYS A 76 -7.16 -11.98 -17.74
N GLY A 77 -6.37 -12.93 -17.22
CA GLY A 77 -5.05 -13.29 -17.74
C GLY A 77 -3.88 -12.53 -17.12
N ASN A 78 -4.13 -11.55 -16.24
CA ASN A 78 -3.04 -10.85 -15.55
C ASN A 78 -2.25 -11.79 -14.63
N ARG A 79 -0.92 -11.78 -14.78
CA ARG A 79 0.03 -12.55 -13.95
C ARG A 79 1.24 -11.69 -13.62
N MET A 80 1.41 -11.34 -12.34
CA MET A 80 2.54 -10.52 -11.88
C MET A 80 2.83 -10.76 -10.40
N ASP A 81 3.92 -10.19 -9.90
CA ASP A 81 4.15 -10.13 -8.45
C ASP A 81 3.00 -9.38 -7.74
N ARG A 82 2.57 -9.90 -6.58
CA ARG A 82 1.45 -9.35 -5.81
C ARG A 82 1.72 -7.94 -5.32
N ASP A 83 2.95 -7.65 -4.90
CA ASP A 83 3.34 -6.37 -4.35
C ASP A 83 3.44 -5.33 -5.49
N VAL A 84 3.83 -5.75 -6.70
CA VAL A 84 3.71 -4.93 -7.93
C VAL A 84 2.25 -4.63 -8.27
N ASN A 85 1.36 -5.62 -8.23
CA ASN A 85 -0.08 -5.39 -8.45
C ASN A 85 -0.64 -4.38 -7.45
N ALA A 86 -0.31 -4.53 -6.16
CA ALA A 86 -0.72 -3.62 -5.11
C ALA A 86 -0.18 -2.20 -5.33
N ALA A 87 1.11 -2.05 -5.69
CA ALA A 87 1.73 -0.76 -5.96
C ALA A 87 1.02 0.01 -7.10
N ILE A 88 0.65 -0.69 -8.17
CA ILE A 88 -0.12 -0.08 -9.28
C ILE A 88 -1.48 0.43 -8.78
N ASN A 89 -2.18 -0.36 -7.97
CA ASN A 89 -3.47 0.04 -7.41
C ASN A 89 -3.35 1.21 -6.45
N ILE A 90 -2.33 1.22 -5.58
CA ILE A 90 -2.05 2.35 -4.66
C ILE A 90 -1.75 3.63 -5.45
N LEU A 91 -1.00 3.54 -6.54
CA LEU A 91 -0.74 4.69 -7.41
C LEU A 91 -2.04 5.22 -8.04
N LYS A 92 -2.87 4.33 -8.58
CA LYS A 92 -4.17 4.70 -9.19
C LYS A 92 -5.08 5.37 -8.15
N GLU A 93 -5.16 4.82 -6.96
CA GLU A 93 -5.98 5.34 -5.87
C GLU A 93 -5.43 6.67 -5.33
N GLY A 94 -4.11 6.79 -5.16
CA GLY A 94 -3.46 8.04 -4.79
C GLY A 94 -3.72 9.16 -5.80
N LYS A 95 -3.67 8.87 -7.10
CA LYS A 95 -4.04 9.83 -8.16
C LYS A 95 -5.53 10.22 -8.08
N ARG A 96 -6.41 9.27 -7.77
CA ARG A 96 -7.85 9.54 -7.60
C ARG A 96 -8.11 10.46 -6.40
N ILE A 97 -7.42 10.25 -5.29
CA ILE A 97 -7.51 11.09 -4.09
C ILE A 97 -6.97 12.50 -4.41
N TYR A 98 -5.80 12.60 -5.03
CA TYR A 98 -5.21 13.88 -5.41
C TYR A 98 -6.18 14.76 -6.19
N LYS A 99 -6.81 14.19 -7.24
CA LYS A 99 -7.77 14.89 -8.10
C LYS A 99 -9.05 15.35 -7.39
N LYS A 100 -9.37 14.83 -6.21
CA LYS A 100 -10.53 15.28 -5.42
C LYS A 100 -10.19 16.44 -4.49
N CYS A 101 -8.91 16.66 -4.22
CA CYS A 101 -8.43 17.67 -3.28
C CYS A 101 -7.75 18.86 -3.97
N ALA A 102 -7.38 18.71 -5.25
CA ALA A 102 -6.90 19.76 -6.14
C ALA A 102 -8.07 20.37 -6.92
#